data_AF-A0A166D7J3-F1
#
_entry.id   AF-A0A166D7J3-F1
#
_cell.length_a   1.000
_cell.length_b   1.000
_cell.length_c   1.000
_cell.angle_alpha   90.00
_cell.angle_beta   90.00
_cell.angle_gamma   90.00
#
_symmetry.space_group_name_H-M   'P 1'
#
loop_
_entity.id
_entity.type
_entity.pdbx_description
1 polymer ?
#
loop_
_entity_poly.entity_id
_entity_poly.type
_entity_poly.pdbx_seq_one_letter_code
_entity_poly.pdbx_strand_id
1 'polypeptide(L)'
;MSLSLPGTTSFTALHTALLEPSRTIDTLVLGLIVTEDTLLPMRITMARLNALYISASSHTFRLLGMIQAPHVRSIGLVFYTMVTPSSLGESIAELYPELRLPTLAGELERGILTQCPKTTELRISERIPVITHIRDIFDTTQDGVSTIMRRLSSIMATDKFEKPIRAFCAHRQSLGLTVPKIEIIPGF
;
A
#
# COMPACT_ATOMS: atom_id res chain seq x y z
N MET A 1 15.58 15.11 -2.17
CA MET A 1 14.81 16.24 -1.60
C MET A 1 13.48 15.70 -1.11
N SER A 2 13.22 15.81 0.19
CA SER A 2 12.01 15.26 0.81
C SER A 2 10.97 16.35 1.06
N LEU A 3 9.70 16.06 0.78
CA LEU A 3 8.57 16.90 1.14
C LEU A 3 7.67 16.17 2.13
N SER A 4 7.33 16.84 3.22
CA SER A 4 6.35 16.37 4.20
C SER A 4 5.26 17.43 4.32
N LEU A 5 4.00 17.02 4.13
CA LEU A 5 2.85 17.91 4.25
C LEU A 5 2.11 17.65 5.58
N PRO A 6 1.57 18.69 6.25
CA PRO A 6 0.88 18.56 7.53
C PRO A 6 -0.41 17.73 7.42
N GLY A 7 -0.85 17.17 8.55
CA GLY A 7 -1.93 16.18 8.67
C GLY A 7 -3.37 16.68 8.46
N THR A 8 -3.57 17.89 7.92
CA THR A 8 -4.89 18.44 7.60
C THR A 8 -4.77 19.36 6.37
N THR A 9 -5.02 18.81 5.18
CA THR A 9 -5.00 19.56 3.91
C THR A 9 -6.08 18.96 3.02
N SER A 10 -6.88 19.77 2.29
CA SER A 10 -7.86 19.23 1.34
C SER A 10 -7.18 18.65 0.09
N PHE A 11 -7.87 17.82 -0.69
CA PHE A 11 -7.30 17.27 -1.94
C PHE A 11 -6.86 18.36 -2.93
N THR A 12 -7.62 19.45 -3.03
CA THR A 12 -7.31 20.60 -3.88
C THR A 12 -6.06 21.34 -3.39
N ALA A 13 -5.95 21.56 -2.08
CA ALA A 13 -4.79 22.20 -1.48
C ALA A 13 -3.54 21.32 -1.60
N LEU A 14 -3.69 20.00 -1.42
CA LEU A 14 -2.64 19.02 -1.64
C LEU A 14 -2.14 19.08 -3.08
N HIS A 15 -3.04 19.00 -4.05
CA HIS A 15 -2.68 19.03 -5.46
C HIS A 15 -1.88 20.29 -5.80
N THR A 16 -2.39 21.47 -5.40
CA THR A 16 -1.71 22.75 -5.60
C THR A 16 -0.32 22.75 -4.94
N ALA A 17 -0.20 22.25 -3.71
CA ALA A 17 1.06 22.17 -2.98
C ALA A 17 2.09 21.22 -3.64
N LEU A 18 1.62 20.23 -4.41
CA LEU A 18 2.47 19.24 -5.07
C LEU A 18 2.90 19.63 -6.49
N LEU A 19 2.25 20.61 -7.14
CA LEU A 19 2.51 20.95 -8.55
C LEU A 19 3.97 21.31 -8.82
N GLU A 20 4.52 22.29 -8.10
CA GLU A 20 5.93 22.68 -8.29
C GLU A 20 6.92 21.62 -7.73
N PRO A 21 6.74 21.09 -6.50
CA PRO A 21 7.67 20.09 -5.96
C PRO A 21 7.72 18.78 -6.76
N SER A 22 6.64 18.37 -7.45
CA SER A 22 6.55 17.11 -8.21
C SER A 22 7.70 16.86 -9.18
N ARG A 23 8.33 17.94 -9.68
CA ARG A 23 9.43 17.90 -10.64
C ARG A 23 10.77 17.52 -10.03
N THR A 24 10.93 17.67 -8.72
CA THR A 24 12.24 17.64 -8.05
C THR A 24 12.31 16.72 -6.84
N ILE A 25 11.19 16.45 -6.16
CA ILE A 25 11.18 15.60 -4.98
C ILE A 25 11.46 14.15 -5.32
N ASP A 26 12.25 13.49 -4.47
CA ASP A 26 12.55 12.06 -4.55
C ASP A 26 11.85 11.26 -3.45
N THR A 27 11.37 11.94 -2.41
CA THR A 27 10.67 11.35 -1.27
C THR A 27 9.46 12.20 -0.93
N LEU A 28 8.30 11.56 -0.83
CA LEU A 28 7.06 12.21 -0.43
C LEU A 28 6.48 11.51 0.78
N VAL A 29 6.18 12.29 1.82
CA VAL A 29 5.49 11.83 3.03
C VAL A 29 4.18 12.60 3.15
N LEU A 30 3.07 11.87 3.09
CA LEU A 30 1.72 12.39 3.27
C LEU A 30 1.14 11.89 4.59
N GLY A 31 0.75 12.81 5.46
CA GLY A 31 0.05 12.51 6.71
C GLY A 31 -1.46 12.33 6.54
N LEU A 32 -2.20 12.42 7.66
CA LEU A 32 -3.66 12.45 7.66
C LEU A 32 -4.18 13.54 6.71
N ILE A 33 -5.28 13.28 6.01
CA ILE A 33 -5.88 14.23 5.05
C ILE A 33 -7.37 14.28 5.36
N VAL A 34 -7.87 15.48 5.62
CA VAL A 34 -9.27 15.74 5.93
C VAL A 34 -10.04 15.86 4.62
N THR A 35 -11.20 15.21 4.61
CA THR A 35 -12.09 15.05 3.47
C THR A 35 -12.55 16.36 2.85
N GLU A 36 -12.60 16.36 1.53
CA GLU A 36 -13.66 17.04 0.77
C GLU A 36 -14.27 16.02 -0.20
N ASP A 37 -15.60 16.01 -0.32
CA ASP A 37 -16.35 15.26 -1.35
C ASP A 37 -16.26 15.94 -2.72
N THR A 38 -15.11 16.53 -3.03
CA THR A 38 -14.83 17.18 -4.32
C THR A 38 -14.21 16.17 -5.27
N LEU A 39 -14.53 16.28 -6.57
CA LEU A 39 -13.85 15.50 -7.62
C LEU A 39 -12.33 15.66 -7.46
N LEU A 40 -11.60 14.55 -7.56
CA LEU A 40 -10.15 14.62 -7.44
C LEU A 40 -9.59 15.51 -8.56
N PRO A 41 -8.69 16.44 -8.23
CA PRO A 41 -7.95 17.16 -9.25
C PRO A 41 -7.10 16.17 -10.08
N MET A 42 -6.65 16.66 -11.25
CA MET A 42 -5.87 15.92 -12.24
C MET A 42 -4.69 15.14 -11.62
N ARG A 43 -4.30 14.02 -12.23
CA ARG A 43 -3.13 13.24 -11.78
C ARG A 43 -1.86 14.08 -11.86
N ILE A 44 -1.01 13.99 -10.83
CA ILE A 44 0.32 14.60 -10.79
C ILE A 44 1.36 13.53 -11.09
N THR A 45 2.12 13.73 -12.17
CA THR A 45 3.25 12.86 -12.50
C THR A 45 4.49 13.30 -11.70
N MET A 46 5.06 12.38 -10.93
CA MET A 46 6.27 12.58 -10.14
C MET A 46 7.39 11.66 -10.64
N ALA A 47 8.05 12.06 -11.73
CA ALA A 47 9.03 11.23 -12.42
C ALA A 47 10.34 10.98 -11.62
N ARG A 48 10.61 11.76 -10.57
CA ARG A 48 11.82 11.58 -9.73
C ARG A 48 11.54 10.89 -8.40
N LEU A 49 10.27 10.61 -8.11
CA LEU A 49 9.88 10.01 -6.84
C LEU A 49 10.41 8.58 -6.75
N ASN A 50 11.14 8.30 -5.69
CA ASN A 50 11.72 7.00 -5.38
C ASN A 50 11.00 6.33 -4.20
N ALA A 51 10.55 7.13 -3.23
CA ALA A 51 9.89 6.66 -2.03
C ALA A 51 8.62 7.48 -1.74
N LEU A 52 7.53 6.76 -1.46
CA LEU A 52 6.24 7.34 -1.11
C LEU A 52 5.74 6.73 0.20
N TYR A 53 5.44 7.58 1.16
CA TYR A 53 4.88 7.20 2.45
C TYR A 53 3.54 7.90 2.63
N ILE A 54 2.49 7.14 2.88
CA ILE A 54 1.14 7.66 3.10
C ILE A 54 0.64 7.11 4.42
N SER A 55 0.26 8.02 5.31
CA SER A 55 -0.31 7.73 6.62
C SER A 55 -1.70 8.35 6.69
N ALA A 56 -2.67 7.73 6.01
CA ALA A 56 -4.04 8.23 5.92
C ALA A 56 -5.04 7.11 6.24
N SER A 57 -6.17 7.46 6.85
CA SER A 57 -7.21 6.52 7.24
C SER A 57 -7.98 5.98 6.03
N SER A 58 -8.98 6.72 5.55
CA SER A 58 -9.96 6.25 4.56
C SER A 58 -9.59 6.57 3.11
N HIS A 59 -8.52 7.32 2.87
CA HIS A 59 -8.23 7.91 1.55
C HIS A 59 -6.88 7.50 0.96
N THR A 60 -6.16 6.57 1.58
CA THR A 60 -4.84 6.13 1.10
C THR A 60 -4.85 5.77 -0.39
N PHE A 61 -5.84 4.99 -0.83
CA PHE A 61 -5.96 4.63 -2.25
C PHE A 61 -6.33 5.80 -3.14
N ARG A 62 -7.22 6.67 -2.67
CA ARG A 62 -7.60 7.89 -3.38
C ARG A 62 -6.39 8.81 -3.61
N LEU A 63 -5.51 8.92 -2.61
CA LEU A 63 -4.25 9.65 -2.69
C LEU A 63 -3.26 8.97 -3.63
N LEU A 64 -3.15 7.64 -3.58
CA LEU A 64 -2.34 6.88 -4.53
C LEU A 64 -2.81 7.12 -5.97
N GLY A 65 -4.13 7.24 -6.20
CA GLY A 65 -4.73 7.55 -7.49
C GLY A 65 -4.36 8.93 -8.06
N MET A 66 -4.05 9.90 -7.20
CA MET A 66 -3.65 11.24 -7.63
C MET A 66 -2.20 11.32 -8.09
N ILE A 67 -1.36 10.36 -7.70
CA ILE A 67 0.08 10.39 -7.93
C ILE A 67 0.43 9.31 -8.95
N GLN A 68 1.05 9.72 -10.05
CA GLN A 68 1.67 8.80 -11.00
C GLN A 68 3.18 8.86 -10.80
N ALA A 69 3.77 7.75 -10.35
CA ALA A 69 5.18 7.70 -10.00
C ALA A 69 5.85 6.47 -10.63
N PRO A 70 6.30 6.58 -11.91
CA PRO A 70 6.69 5.44 -12.72
C PRO A 70 7.88 4.64 -12.17
N HIS A 71 8.76 5.29 -11.41
CA HIS A 71 10.01 4.70 -10.90
C HIS A 71 9.98 4.33 -9.42
N VAL A 72 8.86 4.54 -8.72
CA VAL A 72 8.73 4.16 -7.31
C VAL A 72 8.76 2.65 -7.18
N ARG A 73 9.72 2.14 -6.41
CA ARG A 73 9.88 0.70 -6.14
C ARG A 73 9.34 0.29 -4.78
N SER A 74 9.24 1.24 -3.86
CA SER A 74 8.83 1.00 -2.47
C SER A 74 7.81 2.04 -2.04
N ILE A 75 6.71 1.58 -1.44
CA ILE A 75 5.73 2.45 -0.79
C ILE A 75 5.51 2.00 0.65
N GLY A 76 5.32 2.94 1.55
CA GLY A 76 4.87 2.68 2.92
C GLY A 76 3.46 3.21 3.13
N LEU A 77 2.53 2.33 3.47
CA LEU A 77 1.14 2.66 3.72
C LEU A 77 0.79 2.34 5.17
N VAL A 78 0.34 3.36 5.90
CA VAL A 78 -0.06 3.24 7.31
C VAL A 78 -1.53 3.58 7.43
N PHE A 79 -2.32 2.62 7.91
CA PHE A 79 -3.77 2.67 8.01
C PHE A 79 -4.21 2.84 9.46
N TYR A 80 -4.75 4.00 9.81
CA TYR A 80 -5.28 4.26 11.17
C TYR A 80 -6.72 3.79 11.37
N THR A 81 -7.54 3.93 10.33
CA THR A 81 -8.86 3.31 10.25
C THR A 81 -9.06 2.86 8.81
N MET A 82 -9.60 1.67 8.60
CA MET A 82 -9.84 1.17 7.24
C MET A 82 -11.32 0.97 6.97
N VAL A 83 -11.86 1.79 6.07
CA VAL A 83 -13.11 1.47 5.36
C VAL A 83 -12.70 0.68 4.14
N THR A 84 -13.41 -0.43 3.85
CA THR A 84 -13.18 -1.28 2.67
C THR A 84 -12.80 -0.40 1.48
N PRO A 85 -11.65 -0.62 0.85
CA PRO A 85 -11.18 0.28 -0.18
C PRO A 85 -12.25 0.32 -1.27
N SER A 86 -12.81 1.51 -1.53
CA SER A 86 -13.60 1.71 -2.74
C SER A 86 -12.70 1.31 -3.90
N SER A 87 -13.21 0.45 -4.78
CA SER A 87 -12.45 0.01 -5.95
C SER A 87 -11.89 1.25 -6.63
N LEU A 88 -10.57 1.40 -6.62
CA LEU A 88 -9.97 2.33 -7.55
C LEU A 88 -10.46 1.89 -8.93
N GLY A 89 -11.12 2.79 -9.65
CA GLY A 89 -11.53 2.50 -11.04
C GLY A 89 -10.33 2.17 -11.94
N GLU A 90 -9.10 2.37 -11.44
CA GLU A 90 -7.83 2.23 -12.12
C GLU A 90 -6.84 1.44 -11.26
N SER A 91 -6.06 0.56 -11.89
CA SER A 91 -5.10 -0.27 -11.16
C SER A 91 -3.89 0.55 -10.71
N ILE A 92 -3.51 0.49 -9.43
CA ILE A 92 -2.24 1.03 -8.92
C ILE A 92 -1.04 0.49 -9.73
N ALA A 93 -1.16 -0.70 -10.32
CA ALA A 93 -0.13 -1.28 -11.16
C ALA A 93 0.19 -0.47 -12.43
N GLU A 94 -0.72 0.43 -12.86
CA GLU A 94 -0.51 1.37 -13.97
C GLU A 94 0.19 2.65 -13.50
N LEU A 95 -0.17 3.13 -12.30
CA LEU A 95 0.39 4.35 -11.71
C LEU A 95 1.81 4.14 -11.15
N TYR A 96 2.10 2.91 -10.70
CA TYR A 96 3.36 2.51 -10.07
C TYR A 96 3.88 1.20 -10.73
N PRO A 97 4.26 1.22 -12.02
CA PRO A 97 4.63 0.03 -12.78
C PRO A 97 5.88 -0.67 -12.25
N GLU A 98 6.80 0.05 -11.60
CA GLU A 98 8.01 -0.50 -10.97
C GLU A 98 7.83 -0.90 -9.50
N LEU A 99 6.63 -0.79 -8.92
CA LEU A 99 6.40 -1.12 -7.52
C LEU A 99 6.74 -2.60 -7.23
N ARG A 100 7.64 -2.82 -6.26
CA ARG A 100 8.11 -4.14 -5.83
C ARG A 100 7.87 -4.44 -4.37
N LEU A 101 7.98 -3.43 -3.51
CA LEU A 101 8.00 -3.55 -2.06
C LEU A 101 6.96 -2.62 -1.39
N PRO A 102 5.67 -2.98 -1.36
CA PRO A 102 4.72 -2.37 -0.44
C PRO A 102 5.03 -2.78 1.00
N THR A 103 5.08 -1.78 1.87
CA THR A 103 5.04 -1.93 3.33
C THR A 103 3.67 -1.49 3.82
N LEU A 104 2.93 -2.40 4.47
CA LEU A 104 1.59 -2.17 4.97
C LEU A 104 1.59 -2.22 6.50
N ALA A 105 0.97 -1.24 7.16
CA ALA A 105 0.88 -1.21 8.62
C ALA A 105 -0.45 -0.66 9.11
N GLY A 106 -0.91 -1.11 10.28
CA GLY A 106 -2.13 -0.65 10.95
C GLY A 106 -3.36 -1.53 10.71
N GLU A 107 -4.55 -0.95 10.62
CA GLU A 107 -5.80 -1.69 10.35
C GLU A 107 -5.84 -2.18 8.90
N LEU A 108 -5.64 -3.48 8.68
CA LEU A 108 -5.61 -4.08 7.35
C LEU A 108 -6.88 -4.90 7.08
N GLU A 109 -7.52 -4.63 5.94
CA GLU A 109 -8.75 -5.28 5.50
C GLU A 109 -8.52 -6.26 4.35
N ARG A 110 -9.45 -7.21 4.26
CA ARG A 110 -9.56 -8.18 3.16
C ARG A 110 -9.56 -7.43 1.81
N GLY A 111 -8.82 -7.96 0.83
CA GLY A 111 -8.70 -7.37 -0.50
C GLY A 111 -7.59 -6.32 -0.69
N ILE A 112 -6.92 -5.85 0.37
CA ILE A 112 -5.82 -4.86 0.25
C ILE A 112 -4.72 -5.30 -0.74
N LEU A 113 -4.37 -6.59 -0.73
CA LEU A 113 -3.30 -7.14 -1.56
C LEU A 113 -3.64 -7.16 -3.05
N THR A 114 -4.93 -7.08 -3.41
CA THR A 114 -5.38 -7.01 -4.81
C THR A 114 -4.92 -5.74 -5.51
N GLN A 115 -4.62 -4.70 -4.73
CA GLN A 115 -4.18 -3.41 -5.22
C GLN A 115 -2.71 -3.41 -5.64
N CYS A 116 -1.92 -4.42 -5.26
CA CYS A 116 -0.49 -4.48 -5.56
C CYS A 116 -0.10 -5.77 -6.32
N PRO A 117 -0.66 -6.05 -7.51
CA PRO A 117 -0.49 -7.34 -8.19
C PRO A 117 0.94 -7.61 -8.70
N LYS A 118 1.76 -6.58 -8.90
CA LYS A 118 3.15 -6.69 -9.41
C LYS A 118 4.21 -6.89 -8.30
N THR A 119 3.77 -6.98 -7.05
CA THR A 119 4.61 -7.11 -5.86
C THR A 119 5.50 -8.35 -5.92
N THR A 120 6.78 -8.17 -5.55
CA THR A 120 7.75 -9.27 -5.41
C THR A 120 8.17 -9.50 -3.96
N GLU A 121 8.03 -8.48 -3.12
CA GLU A 121 8.36 -8.50 -1.70
C GLU A 121 7.26 -7.78 -0.92
N LEU A 122 6.78 -8.35 0.17
CA LEU A 122 5.73 -7.75 1.00
C LEU A 122 6.23 -7.56 2.42
N ARG A 123 6.07 -6.35 2.96
CA ARG A 123 6.33 -6.05 4.38
C ARG A 123 5.03 -5.73 5.09
N ILE A 124 4.81 -6.35 6.23
CA ILE A 124 3.66 -6.10 7.09
C ILE A 124 4.16 -5.80 8.50
N SER A 125 3.71 -4.70 9.10
CA SER A 125 4.14 -4.26 10.43
C SER A 125 2.96 -3.80 11.28
N GLU A 126 3.05 -4.02 12.60
CA GLU A 126 2.08 -3.53 13.58
C GLU A 126 2.57 -2.29 14.32
N ARG A 127 3.41 -1.44 13.70
CA ARG A 127 4.03 -0.23 14.29
C ARG A 127 3.11 0.74 15.05
N ILE A 128 1.78 0.54 15.03
CA ILE A 128 0.82 1.25 15.85
C ILE A 128 0.11 0.22 16.77
N PRO A 129 0.23 0.34 18.11
CA PRO A 129 -0.31 -0.63 19.08
C PRO A 129 -1.84 -0.58 19.23
N VAL A 130 -2.55 0.07 18.31
CA VAL A 130 -4.01 0.11 18.29
C VAL A 130 -4.48 -1.26 17.82
N ILE A 131 -5.25 -1.93 18.67
CA ILE A 131 -5.81 -3.25 18.48
C ILE A 131 -6.32 -3.39 17.04
N THR A 132 -5.55 -4.06 16.21
CA THR A 132 -5.84 -4.16 14.79
C THR A 132 -6.95 -5.21 14.59
N HIS A 133 -8.11 -4.76 14.09
CA HIS A 133 -9.10 -5.64 13.49
C HIS A 133 -8.58 -6.13 12.14
N ILE A 134 -7.50 -6.92 12.15
CA ILE A 134 -6.96 -7.51 10.93
C ILE A 134 -7.98 -8.52 10.44
N ARG A 135 -8.67 -8.19 9.35
CA ARG A 135 -9.36 -9.20 8.57
C ARG A 135 -8.29 -9.93 7.76
N ASP A 136 -8.41 -11.25 7.66
CA ASP A 136 -7.37 -12.09 7.05
C ASP A 136 -7.11 -11.66 5.59
N ILE A 137 -6.07 -10.84 5.41
CA ILE A 137 -5.65 -10.30 4.11
C ILE A 137 -5.04 -11.39 3.23
N PHE A 138 -4.68 -12.52 3.84
CA PHE A 138 -4.14 -13.71 3.22
C PHE A 138 -5.20 -14.80 3.03
N ASP A 139 -6.46 -14.51 3.35
CA ASP A 139 -7.55 -15.46 3.25
C ASP A 139 -7.66 -16.02 1.84
N THR A 140 -7.43 -17.33 1.76
CA THR A 140 -7.34 -18.09 0.52
C THR A 140 -8.71 -18.31 -0.13
N THR A 141 -9.81 -18.06 0.61
CA THR A 141 -11.18 -18.13 0.06
C THR A 141 -11.54 -16.92 -0.79
N GLN A 142 -10.71 -15.88 -0.77
CA GLN A 142 -10.85 -14.75 -1.68
C GLN A 142 -10.33 -15.13 -3.06
N ASP A 143 -11.19 -14.98 -4.05
CA ASP A 143 -10.86 -15.27 -5.44
C ASP A 143 -9.58 -14.55 -5.86
N GLY A 144 -8.59 -15.36 -6.24
CA GLY A 144 -7.35 -14.89 -6.82
C GLY A 144 -6.31 -14.34 -5.85
N VAL A 145 -6.52 -14.30 -4.52
CA VAL A 145 -5.50 -13.77 -3.59
C VAL A 145 -4.17 -14.52 -3.70
N SER A 146 -4.20 -15.84 -3.88
CA SER A 146 -2.98 -16.62 -4.09
C SER A 146 -2.37 -16.43 -5.48
N THR A 147 -3.15 -16.05 -6.49
CA THR A 147 -2.71 -15.93 -7.89
C THR A 147 -2.45 -14.49 -8.32
N ILE A 148 -2.84 -13.47 -7.54
CA ILE A 148 -2.74 -12.06 -7.91
C ILE A 148 -1.29 -11.56 -7.85
N MET A 149 -0.55 -11.97 -6.81
CA MET A 149 0.89 -11.68 -6.67
C MET A 149 1.71 -12.88 -7.14
N ARG A 150 1.65 -13.21 -8.44
CA ARG A 150 2.36 -14.40 -8.98
C ARG A 150 3.86 -14.38 -8.69
N ARG A 151 4.47 -13.19 -8.69
CA ARG A 151 5.91 -12.97 -8.52
C ARG A 151 6.36 -12.77 -7.07
N LEU A 152 5.45 -12.93 -6.10
CA LEU A 152 5.80 -12.79 -4.69
C LEU A 152 6.84 -13.85 -4.30
N SER A 153 7.97 -13.36 -3.80
CA SER A 153 9.17 -14.15 -3.49
C SER A 153 9.61 -14.02 -2.04
N SER A 154 9.18 -12.95 -1.35
CA SER A 154 9.49 -12.70 0.06
C SER A 154 8.31 -12.07 0.77
N ILE A 155 8.06 -12.51 2.01
CA ILE A 155 7.13 -11.88 2.96
C ILE A 155 7.89 -11.69 4.27
N MET A 156 7.91 -10.45 4.74
CA MET A 156 8.41 -10.08 6.06
C MET A 156 7.24 -9.56 6.88
N ALA A 157 6.97 -10.17 8.03
CA ALA A 157 5.82 -9.83 8.85
C ALA A 157 6.08 -10.02 10.34
N THR A 158 5.21 -9.42 11.17
CA THR A 158 5.16 -9.76 12.60
C THR A 158 4.58 -11.16 12.81
N ASP A 159 4.91 -11.76 13.96
CA ASP A 159 4.50 -13.11 14.37
C ASP A 159 2.98 -13.35 14.34
N LYS A 160 2.18 -12.33 14.61
CA LYS A 160 0.71 -12.39 14.50
C LYS A 160 0.22 -12.83 13.11
N PHE A 161 0.95 -12.51 12.04
CA PHE A 161 0.59 -12.91 10.68
C PHE A 161 1.12 -14.29 10.29
N GLU A 162 1.89 -14.97 11.14
CA GLU A 162 2.53 -16.22 10.76
C GLU A 162 1.53 -17.28 10.30
N LYS A 163 0.48 -17.53 11.09
CA LYS A 163 -0.55 -18.53 10.76
C LYS A 163 -1.25 -18.23 9.42
N PRO A 164 -1.79 -17.03 9.17
CA PRO A 164 -2.41 -16.72 7.88
C PRO A 164 -1.42 -16.74 6.71
N ILE A 165 -0.17 -16.28 6.89
CA ILE A 165 0.88 -16.37 5.86
C ILE A 165 1.17 -17.82 5.49
N ARG A 166 1.28 -18.72 6.49
CA ARG A 166 1.51 -20.14 6.25
C ARG A 166 0.35 -20.80 5.50
N ALA A 167 -0.89 -20.46 5.83
CA ALA A 167 -2.07 -20.94 5.11
C ALA A 167 -2.06 -20.49 3.64
N PHE A 168 -1.77 -19.21 3.39
CA PHE A 168 -1.58 -18.66 2.05
C PHE A 168 -0.47 -19.36 1.27
N CYS A 169 0.67 -19.63 1.91
CA CYS A 169 1.79 -20.33 1.30
C CYS A 169 1.42 -21.80 0.95
N ALA A 170 0.71 -22.49 1.84
CA ALA A 170 0.23 -23.85 1.58
C ALA A 170 -0.75 -23.89 0.39
N HIS A 171 -1.64 -22.91 0.29
CA HIS A 171 -2.56 -22.81 -0.85
C HIS A 171 -1.82 -22.44 -2.16
N ARG A 172 -0.81 -21.57 -2.11
CA ARG A 172 0.05 -21.33 -3.29
C ARG A 172 0.77 -22.60 -3.74
N GLN A 173 1.26 -23.39 -2.79
CA GLN A 173 1.92 -24.66 -3.08
C GLN A 173 0.95 -25.65 -3.74
N SER A 174 -0.30 -25.77 -3.26
CA SER A 174 -1.29 -26.66 -3.88
C SER A 174 -1.68 -26.24 -5.29
N LEU A 175 -1.56 -24.95 -5.62
CA LEU A 175 -1.76 -24.40 -6.96
C LEU A 175 -0.50 -24.48 -7.86
N GLY A 176 0.62 -25.05 -7.39
CA GLY A 176 1.87 -25.11 -8.14
C GLY A 176 2.56 -23.74 -8.33
N LEU A 177 2.27 -22.77 -7.46
CA LEU A 177 2.88 -21.44 -7.47
C LEU A 177 4.13 -21.39 -6.60
N THR A 178 5.02 -20.44 -6.89
CA THR A 178 6.20 -20.17 -6.06
C THR A 178 5.78 -19.82 -4.63
N VAL A 179 6.37 -20.51 -3.66
CA VAL A 179 6.20 -20.21 -2.23
C VAL A 179 7.23 -19.15 -1.84
N PRO A 180 6.81 -17.98 -1.30
CA PRO A 180 7.73 -16.95 -0.89
C PRO A 180 8.53 -17.38 0.35
N LYS A 181 9.75 -16.85 0.48
CA LYS A 181 10.50 -16.91 1.74
C LYS A 181 9.75 -16.11 2.80
N ILE A 182 9.62 -16.66 4.00
CA ILE A 182 8.92 -16.01 5.11
C ILE A 182 9.97 -15.62 6.16
N GLU A 183 10.00 -14.35 6.50
CA GLU A 183 10.78 -13.81 7.62
C GLU A 183 9.80 -13.26 8.66
N ILE A 184 9.73 -13.93 9.81
CA ILE A 184 8.91 -13.49 10.95
C ILE A 184 9.79 -12.71 11.90
N ILE A 185 9.43 -11.46 12.16
CA ILE A 185 10.16 -10.59 13.09
C ILE A 185 9.33 -10.40 14.37
N PRO A 186 9.80 -10.89 15.53
CA PRO A 186 9.08 -10.72 16.79
C PRO A 186 8.99 -9.24 17.19
N GLY A 187 7.78 -8.76 17.52
CA GLY A 187 7.58 -7.48 18.21
C GLY A 187 7.91 -6.20 17.40
N PHE A 188 7.61 -6.18 16.10
CA PHE A 188 7.86 -5.03 15.21
C PHE A 188 6.73 -3.99 15.17
#